data_AF-A0A1M5SM79-F1
#
_entry.id   AF-A0A1M5SM79-F1
#
_cell.length_a   1.000
_cell.length_b   1.000
_cell.length_c   1.000
_cell.angle_alpha   90.00
_cell.angle_beta   90.00
_cell.angle_gamma   90.00
#
_symmetry.space_group_name_H-M   'P 1'
#
loop_
_entity.id
_entity.type
_entity.pdbx_description
1 polymer ?
#
loop_
_entity_poly.entity_id
_entity_poly.type
_entity_poly.pdbx_seq_one_letter_code
_entity_poly.pdbx_strand_id
1 'polypeptide(L)'
;MERSAFEIYWWEKITSASAFVDATVTALRECKLPVLLVPNDLPWRDSMRYVMQGHAVADCSRLSVETIDVLDKNKENRTPGVFLLKMLGDDTYRGSSVHTIQQHILNNNLMQGKLLWIKGLSEKNVDQWLKFCNGFEIEKRERGMIVVEMPFDNDISQYKNLKAIRYESLIRDYSVQLFIEYVLDDKGYDKRWRHYLSMLISTLCKKDVEIACMLAQDYKLKVCRIDEALRNISVDARFARRGCSEDHILNLVRNKRTEKIDRLIWTAQMQVLFPIMEIERIKWVERYWAEIKSVIETRGITVVGGNTWIANPYEAELKRLYELYKGEALDKERDKKRESRLKLMYECRNELAHLHICSHEKVYALLEAQFEDFF
;
A
#
# COMPACT_ATOMS: atom_id res chain seq x y z
N MET A 1 -8.89 -23.05 3.45
CA MET A 1 -7.63 -22.35 3.15
C MET A 1 -7.19 -21.73 4.45
N GLU A 2 -6.06 -22.17 4.98
CA GLU A 2 -5.50 -21.62 6.22
C GLU A 2 -5.09 -20.17 5.92
N ARG A 3 -5.68 -19.19 6.62
CA ARG A 3 -5.35 -17.77 6.41
C ARG A 3 -3.95 -17.55 6.97
N SER A 4 -3.08 -16.87 6.22
CA SER A 4 -1.73 -16.59 6.72
C SER A 4 -1.78 -15.61 7.90
N ALA A 5 -0.82 -15.71 8.82
CA ALA A 5 -0.73 -14.80 9.96
C ALA A 5 -0.61 -13.33 9.54
N PHE A 6 0.01 -13.07 8.39
CA PHE A 6 0.21 -11.74 7.82
C PHE A 6 -1.09 -11.08 7.36
N GLU A 7 -2.01 -11.87 6.80
CA GLU A 7 -3.34 -11.38 6.40
C GLU A 7 -4.12 -10.83 7.58
N ILE A 8 -4.15 -11.60 8.68
CA ILE A 8 -4.84 -11.20 9.91
C ILE A 8 -4.12 -10.01 10.54
N TYR A 9 -2.79 -10.06 10.63
CA TYR A 9 -1.99 -8.97 11.19
C TYR A 9 -2.22 -7.64 10.47
N TRP A 10 -2.30 -7.63 9.14
CA TRP A 10 -2.61 -6.42 8.39
C TRP A 10 -3.94 -5.81 8.83
N TRP A 11 -5.02 -6.61 8.85
CA TRP A 11 -6.36 -6.12 9.17
C TRP A 11 -6.56 -5.77 10.65
N GLU A 12 -5.83 -6.40 11.57
CA GLU A 12 -5.99 -6.19 13.02
C GLU A 12 -4.99 -5.23 13.65
N LYS A 13 -3.76 -5.14 13.14
CA LYS A 13 -2.64 -4.48 13.84
C LYS A 13 -2.10 -3.27 13.11
N ILE A 14 -2.21 -3.19 11.79
CA ILE A 14 -1.73 -2.02 11.04
C ILE A 14 -2.75 -0.90 11.16
N THR A 15 -2.33 0.25 11.71
CA THR A 15 -3.22 1.34 12.14
C THR A 15 -4.27 1.74 11.10
N SER A 16 -3.89 1.94 9.84
CA SER A 16 -4.84 2.38 8.81
C SER A 16 -5.81 1.29 8.36
N ALA A 17 -5.37 0.03 8.32
CA ALA A 17 -6.20 -1.12 7.98
C ALA A 17 -7.14 -1.50 9.13
N SER A 18 -6.66 -1.49 10.38
CA SER A 18 -7.51 -1.62 11.57
C SER A 18 -8.53 -0.48 11.62
N ALA A 19 -8.15 0.77 11.32
CA ALA A 19 -9.10 1.87 11.28
C ALA A 19 -10.24 1.65 10.27
N PHE A 20 -9.99 0.97 9.15
CA PHE A 20 -11.03 0.58 8.20
C PHE A 20 -11.99 -0.48 8.76
N VAL A 21 -11.45 -1.47 9.48
CA VAL A 21 -12.24 -2.45 10.25
C VAL A 21 -13.06 -1.76 11.33
N ASP A 22 -12.42 -0.94 12.16
CA ASP A 22 -13.02 -0.26 13.31
C ASP A 22 -14.10 0.73 12.90
N ALA A 23 -13.92 1.47 11.80
CA ALA A 23 -14.94 2.36 11.25
C ALA A 23 -16.20 1.56 10.86
N THR A 24 -16.02 0.35 10.32
CA THR A 24 -17.14 -0.52 9.91
C THR A 24 -17.89 -1.06 11.11
N VAL A 25 -17.15 -1.57 12.10
CA VAL A 25 -17.73 -2.09 13.34
C VAL A 25 -18.41 -0.97 14.13
N THR A 26 -17.84 0.23 14.15
CA THR A 26 -18.43 1.42 14.79
C THR A 26 -19.74 1.82 14.13
N ALA A 27 -19.81 1.85 12.81
CA ALA A 27 -21.07 2.12 12.10
C ALA A 27 -22.16 1.09 12.47
N LEU A 28 -21.80 -0.19 12.58
CA LEU A 28 -22.72 -1.24 13.04
C LEU A 28 -23.12 -1.03 14.51
N ARG A 29 -22.22 -0.59 15.40
CA ARG A 29 -22.56 -0.26 16.80
C ARG A 29 -23.59 0.88 16.89
N GLU A 30 -23.46 1.88 16.02
CA GLU A 30 -24.37 3.02 15.91
C GLU A 30 -25.69 2.70 15.19
N CYS A 31 -25.94 1.44 14.85
CA CYS A 31 -27.10 1.00 14.05
C CYS A 31 -27.23 1.72 12.70
N LYS A 32 -26.08 2.09 12.12
CA LYS A 32 -25.96 2.55 10.74
C LYS A 32 -25.63 1.37 9.83
N LEU A 33 -25.97 1.52 8.56
CA LEU A 33 -25.64 0.54 7.53
C LEU A 33 -24.34 0.95 6.82
N PRO A 34 -23.20 0.30 7.10
CA PRO A 34 -21.95 0.61 6.42
C PRO A 34 -22.02 0.25 4.93
N VAL A 35 -21.52 1.17 4.11
CA VAL A 35 -21.28 0.99 2.68
C VAL A 35 -19.77 1.05 2.47
N LEU A 36 -19.16 -0.11 2.26
CA LEU A 36 -17.74 -0.31 2.04
C LEU A 36 -17.40 -0.03 0.58
N LEU A 37 -16.68 1.06 0.38
CA LEU A 37 -16.12 1.49 -0.90
C LEU A 37 -14.69 0.96 -0.98
N VAL A 38 -14.51 -0.14 -1.71
CA VAL A 38 -13.26 -0.93 -1.74
C VAL A 38 -12.78 -1.16 -3.18
N PRO A 39 -11.49 -1.09 -3.50
CA PRO A 39 -11.04 -1.35 -4.87
C PRO A 39 -11.38 -2.78 -5.34
N ASN A 40 -11.44 -3.00 -6.65
CA ASN A 40 -11.58 -4.35 -7.22
C ASN A 40 -10.42 -5.27 -6.77
N ASP A 41 -9.22 -4.70 -6.72
CA ASP A 41 -7.98 -5.36 -6.30
C ASP A 41 -7.74 -5.26 -4.79
N LEU A 42 -8.81 -5.28 -3.98
CA LEU A 42 -8.68 -5.22 -2.53
C LEU A 42 -7.83 -6.39 -2.02
N PRO A 43 -6.73 -6.13 -1.28
CA PRO A 43 -5.88 -7.18 -0.74
C PRO A 43 -6.64 -8.02 0.29
N TRP A 44 -6.47 -9.34 0.24
CA TRP A 44 -6.94 -10.27 1.26
C TRP A 44 -8.40 -10.04 1.69
N ARG A 45 -9.28 -9.83 0.70
CA ARG A 45 -10.70 -9.48 0.88
C ARG A 45 -11.44 -10.43 1.82
N ASP A 46 -11.17 -11.73 1.74
CA ASP A 46 -11.84 -12.71 2.60
C ASP A 46 -11.33 -12.66 4.05
N SER A 47 -10.08 -12.29 4.26
CA SER A 47 -9.50 -12.08 5.59
C SER A 47 -9.99 -10.77 6.22
N MET A 48 -10.15 -9.71 5.41
CA MET A 48 -10.84 -8.48 5.83
C MET A 48 -12.25 -8.78 6.34
N ARG A 49 -13.06 -9.49 5.54
CA ARG A 49 -14.42 -9.89 5.91
C ARG A 49 -14.39 -10.70 7.21
N TYR A 50 -13.50 -11.68 7.31
CA TYR A 50 -13.39 -12.53 8.50
C TYR A 50 -13.12 -11.72 9.77
N VAL A 51 -12.14 -10.80 9.75
CA VAL A 51 -11.80 -9.97 10.92
C VAL A 51 -12.98 -9.07 11.30
N MET A 52 -13.60 -8.39 10.33
CA MET A 52 -14.77 -7.55 10.58
C MET A 52 -15.96 -8.34 11.16
N GLN A 53 -16.19 -9.54 10.63
CA GLN A 53 -17.24 -10.44 11.12
C GLN A 53 -16.94 -10.90 12.55
N GLY A 54 -15.69 -11.26 12.84
CA GLY A 54 -15.25 -11.63 14.18
C GLY A 54 -15.50 -10.51 15.19
N HIS A 55 -15.15 -9.26 14.84
CA HIS A 55 -15.41 -8.10 15.70
C HIS A 55 -16.91 -7.82 15.88
N ALA A 56 -17.70 -7.90 14.80
CA ALA A 56 -19.15 -7.67 14.88
C ALA A 56 -19.87 -8.74 15.73
N VAL A 57 -19.46 -10.01 15.64
CA VAL A 57 -20.02 -11.11 16.43
C VAL A 57 -19.56 -11.05 17.89
N ALA A 58 -18.30 -10.66 18.15
CA ALA A 58 -17.83 -10.43 19.52
C ALA A 58 -18.67 -9.35 20.24
N ASP A 59 -19.10 -8.32 19.51
CA ASP A 59 -19.97 -7.27 20.05
C ASP A 59 -21.45 -7.69 20.19
N CYS A 60 -21.90 -8.72 19.46
CA CYS A 60 -23.25 -9.25 19.50
C CYS A 60 -23.23 -10.74 19.11
N SER A 61 -23.07 -11.61 20.10
CA SER A 61 -22.87 -13.06 19.92
C SER A 61 -24.02 -13.80 19.23
N ARG A 62 -25.18 -13.15 19.10
CA ARG A 62 -26.37 -13.68 18.43
C ARG A 62 -26.35 -13.46 16.91
N LEU A 63 -25.36 -12.72 16.38
CA LEU A 63 -25.26 -12.47 14.95
C LEU A 63 -24.64 -13.66 14.22
N SER A 64 -25.33 -14.09 13.17
CA SER A 64 -24.83 -14.96 12.11
C SER A 64 -24.60 -14.14 10.86
N VAL A 65 -23.53 -14.41 10.10
CA VAL A 65 -23.21 -13.62 8.90
C VAL A 65 -23.64 -14.37 7.66
N GLU A 66 -24.47 -13.74 6.83
CA GLU A 66 -24.94 -14.29 5.56
C GLU A 66 -24.43 -13.44 4.40
N THR A 67 -23.59 -14.03 3.54
CA THR A 67 -23.07 -13.34 2.36
C THR A 67 -24.01 -13.51 1.16
N ILE A 68 -24.37 -12.39 0.55
CA ILE A 68 -25.26 -12.28 -0.60
C ILE A 68 -24.46 -11.72 -1.76
N ASP A 69 -24.12 -12.56 -2.73
CA ASP A 69 -23.57 -12.11 -4.01
C ASP A 69 -24.74 -11.85 -4.98
N VAL A 70 -25.04 -10.58 -5.24
CA VAL A 70 -26.18 -10.17 -6.06
C VAL A 70 -25.97 -10.57 -7.52
N LEU A 71 -24.74 -10.50 -8.03
CA LEU A 71 -24.43 -10.87 -9.41
C LEU A 71 -24.72 -12.36 -9.64
N ASP A 72 -24.36 -13.21 -8.68
CA ASP A 72 -24.55 -14.66 -8.79
C ASP A 72 -25.98 -15.10 -8.42
N LYS A 73 -26.59 -14.49 -7.40
CA LYS A 73 -27.87 -14.94 -6.82
C LYS A 73 -29.09 -14.26 -7.46
N ASN A 74 -29.00 -13.02 -7.95
CA ASN A 74 -30.14 -12.28 -8.52
C ASN A 74 -30.16 -12.35 -10.06
N LYS A 75 -30.11 -13.55 -10.63
CA LYS A 75 -30.07 -13.77 -12.09
C LYS A 75 -31.29 -13.25 -12.84
N GLU A 76 -32.43 -13.18 -12.16
CA GLU A 76 -33.68 -12.64 -12.71
C GLU A 76 -33.77 -11.11 -12.62
N ASN A 77 -32.72 -10.44 -12.13
CA ASN A 77 -32.65 -8.98 -11.99
C ASN A 77 -33.87 -8.39 -11.26
N ARG A 78 -34.32 -9.07 -10.20
CA ARG A 78 -35.44 -8.61 -9.38
C ARG A 78 -35.05 -7.36 -8.60
N THR A 79 -36.04 -6.54 -8.23
CA THR A 79 -35.81 -5.40 -7.35
C THR A 79 -35.26 -5.85 -6.00
N PRO A 80 -34.42 -5.05 -5.32
CA PRO A 80 -33.73 -5.45 -4.08
C PRO A 80 -34.67 -6.02 -3.01
N GLY A 81 -35.82 -5.39 -2.80
CA GLY A 81 -36.81 -5.83 -1.81
C GLY A 81 -37.43 -7.18 -2.12
N VAL A 82 -37.89 -7.41 -3.35
CA VAL A 82 -38.48 -8.69 -3.77
C VAL A 82 -37.44 -9.80 -3.73
N PHE A 83 -36.23 -9.50 -4.18
CA PHE A 83 -35.13 -10.45 -4.10
C PHE A 83 -34.81 -10.85 -2.66
N LEU A 84 -34.72 -9.86 -1.75
CA LEU A 84 -34.37 -10.12 -0.36
C LEU A 84 -35.46 -10.89 0.39
N LEU A 85 -36.75 -10.56 0.18
CA LEU A 85 -37.87 -11.30 0.77
C LEU A 85 -37.83 -12.79 0.39
N LYS A 86 -37.66 -13.08 -0.90
CA LYS A 86 -37.55 -14.47 -1.38
C LYS A 86 -36.34 -15.19 -0.78
N MET A 87 -35.21 -14.49 -0.63
CA MET A 87 -34.00 -15.05 -0.02
C MET A 87 -34.21 -15.37 1.47
N LEU A 88 -34.96 -14.52 2.17
CA LEU A 88 -35.36 -14.74 3.57
C LEU A 88 -36.53 -15.74 3.72
N GLY A 89 -37.05 -16.28 2.61
CA GLY A 89 -38.11 -17.30 2.61
C GLY A 89 -39.51 -16.76 2.88
N ASP A 90 -39.75 -15.46 2.63
CA ASP A 90 -41.07 -14.84 2.81
C ASP A 90 -41.76 -14.55 1.48
N ASP A 91 -42.90 -15.22 1.28
CA ASP A 91 -43.82 -15.02 0.16
C ASP A 91 -45.13 -14.31 0.60
N THR A 92 -45.22 -13.87 1.86
CA THR A 92 -46.46 -13.31 2.41
C THR A 92 -46.65 -11.82 2.14
N TYR A 93 -45.59 -11.09 1.77
CA TYR A 93 -45.67 -9.67 1.45
C TYR A 93 -46.54 -9.43 0.21
N ARG A 94 -47.62 -8.68 0.38
CA ARG A 94 -48.48 -8.22 -0.72
C ARG A 94 -48.24 -6.74 -0.94
N GLY A 95 -47.90 -6.34 -2.18
CA GLY A 95 -47.53 -4.96 -2.54
C GLY A 95 -48.60 -3.87 -2.30
N SER A 96 -49.78 -4.24 -1.80
CA SER A 96 -50.82 -3.32 -1.32
C SER A 96 -50.76 -3.04 0.19
N SER A 97 -49.73 -3.50 0.90
CA SER A 97 -49.59 -3.32 2.34
C SER A 97 -49.32 -1.85 2.71
N VAL A 98 -49.87 -1.41 3.85
CA VAL A 98 -49.61 -0.08 4.43
C VAL A 98 -48.11 0.15 4.73
N HIS A 99 -47.36 -0.94 4.90
CA HIS A 99 -45.94 -0.91 5.26
C HIS A 99 -45.03 -1.13 4.04
N THR A 100 -43.86 -0.50 4.06
CA THR A 100 -42.80 -0.76 3.06
C THR A 100 -42.24 -2.17 3.21
N ILE A 101 -41.56 -2.69 2.16
CA ILE A 101 -40.88 -4.00 2.24
C ILE A 101 -39.89 -4.04 3.40
N GLN A 102 -39.14 -2.96 3.62
CA GLN A 102 -38.18 -2.86 4.72
C GLN A 102 -38.87 -2.96 6.09
N GLN A 103 -39.98 -2.26 6.28
CA GLN A 103 -40.78 -2.34 7.50
C GLN A 103 -41.36 -3.75 7.70
N HIS A 104 -41.84 -4.40 6.64
CA HIS A 104 -42.33 -5.78 6.71
C HIS A 104 -41.23 -6.75 7.12
N ILE A 105 -40.02 -6.63 6.55
CA ILE A 105 -38.85 -7.45 6.91
C ILE A 105 -38.51 -7.28 8.40
N LEU A 106 -38.51 -6.05 8.90
CA LEU A 106 -38.20 -5.75 10.30
C LEU A 106 -39.31 -6.22 11.25
N ASN A 107 -40.58 -6.00 10.91
CA ASN A 107 -41.73 -6.32 11.76
C ASN A 107 -41.95 -7.83 11.90
N ASN A 108 -41.65 -8.60 10.86
CA ASN A 108 -41.71 -10.07 10.89
C ASN A 108 -40.39 -10.71 11.35
N ASN A 109 -39.42 -9.92 11.83
CA ASN A 109 -38.14 -10.39 12.36
C ASN A 109 -37.34 -11.27 11.38
N LEU A 110 -37.49 -11.07 10.07
CA LEU A 110 -36.89 -11.95 9.05
C LEU A 110 -35.35 -11.91 9.03
N MET A 111 -34.76 -10.80 9.53
CA MET A 111 -33.30 -10.64 9.66
C MET A 111 -32.79 -10.78 11.10
N GLN A 112 -33.65 -11.23 12.04
CA GLN A 112 -33.26 -11.29 13.45
C GLN A 112 -32.02 -12.17 13.64
N GLY A 113 -31.00 -11.63 14.32
CA GLY A 113 -29.73 -12.31 14.53
C GLY A 113 -28.89 -12.50 13.26
N LYS A 114 -29.14 -11.73 12.19
CA LYS A 114 -28.37 -11.83 10.93
C LYS A 114 -27.62 -10.54 10.60
N LEU A 115 -26.39 -10.68 10.14
CA LEU A 115 -25.64 -9.64 9.44
C LEU A 115 -25.60 -10.02 7.95
N LEU A 116 -26.37 -9.32 7.14
CA LEU A 116 -26.40 -9.53 5.69
C LEU A 116 -25.26 -8.76 5.03
N TRP A 117 -24.34 -9.48 4.41
CA TRP A 117 -23.22 -8.89 3.66
C TRP A 117 -23.52 -8.92 2.16
N ILE A 118 -23.91 -7.79 1.60
CA ILE A 118 -24.29 -7.64 0.20
C ILE A 118 -23.07 -7.27 -0.64
N LYS A 119 -22.76 -8.08 -1.67
CA LYS A 119 -21.68 -7.86 -2.63
C LYS A 119 -22.14 -8.14 -4.05
N GLY A 120 -21.27 -7.90 -5.04
CA GLY A 120 -21.58 -8.17 -6.46
C GLY A 120 -22.56 -7.17 -7.07
N LEU A 121 -22.58 -5.94 -6.55
CA LEU A 121 -23.34 -4.85 -7.15
C LEU A 121 -22.64 -4.33 -8.41
N SER A 122 -23.44 -3.88 -9.37
CA SER A 122 -22.98 -3.22 -10.58
C SER A 122 -23.45 -1.77 -10.59
N GLU A 123 -22.83 -0.93 -11.40
CA GLU A 123 -23.25 0.47 -11.57
C GLU A 123 -24.73 0.60 -11.97
N LYS A 124 -25.29 -0.42 -12.65
CA LYS A 124 -26.69 -0.42 -13.10
C LYS A 124 -27.70 -0.64 -11.98
N ASN A 125 -27.35 -1.35 -10.91
CA ASN A 125 -28.29 -1.74 -9.86
C ASN A 125 -27.97 -1.15 -8.48
N VAL A 126 -26.80 -0.54 -8.31
CA VAL A 126 -26.35 -0.04 -7.01
C VAL A 126 -27.30 1.00 -6.41
N ASP A 127 -27.78 1.96 -7.20
CA ASP A 127 -28.67 3.02 -6.68
C ASP A 127 -29.97 2.46 -6.13
N GLN A 128 -30.50 1.40 -6.76
CA GLN A 128 -31.71 0.73 -6.27
C GLN A 128 -31.43 0.04 -4.93
N TRP A 129 -30.27 -0.60 -4.80
CA TRP A 129 -29.84 -1.24 -3.55
C TRP A 129 -29.59 -0.23 -2.43
N LEU A 130 -28.87 0.86 -2.71
CA LEU A 130 -28.62 1.92 -1.72
C LEU A 130 -29.91 2.58 -1.24
N LYS A 131 -30.82 2.94 -2.17
CA LYS A 131 -32.15 3.47 -1.83
C LYS A 131 -32.95 2.49 -0.97
N PHE A 132 -32.94 1.21 -1.32
CA PHE A 132 -33.62 0.17 -0.56
C PHE A 132 -33.03 0.03 0.85
N CYS A 133 -31.71 -0.11 0.98
CA CYS A 133 -31.01 -0.21 2.25
C CYS A 133 -31.23 1.02 3.14
N ASN A 134 -31.23 2.23 2.58
CA ASN A 134 -31.49 3.45 3.35
C ASN A 134 -32.88 3.46 4.01
N GLY A 135 -33.85 2.72 3.45
CA GLY A 135 -35.21 2.60 4.01
C GLY A 135 -35.32 1.73 5.26
N PHE A 136 -34.25 1.08 5.71
CA PHE A 136 -34.24 0.34 6.98
C PHE A 136 -33.99 1.29 8.16
N GLU A 137 -34.89 1.26 9.14
CA GLU A 137 -34.77 1.96 10.42
C GLU A 137 -34.46 0.93 11.51
N ILE A 138 -33.17 0.62 11.67
CA ILE A 138 -32.71 -0.37 12.65
C ILE A 138 -32.42 0.35 13.97
N GLU A 139 -33.19 0.03 15.00
CA GLU A 139 -33.01 0.59 16.35
C GLU A 139 -32.10 -0.28 17.23
N LYS A 140 -32.03 -1.58 16.92
CA LYS A 140 -31.30 -2.59 17.71
C LYS A 140 -30.62 -3.57 16.77
N ARG A 141 -29.36 -3.88 17.05
CA ARG A 141 -28.50 -4.74 16.22
C ARG A 141 -29.05 -6.16 16.08
N GLU A 142 -29.74 -6.65 17.11
CA GLU A 142 -30.34 -7.98 17.14
C GLU A 142 -31.48 -8.15 16.12
N ARG A 143 -32.09 -7.06 15.63
CA ARG A 143 -33.14 -7.11 14.59
C ARG A 143 -32.59 -7.40 13.20
N GLY A 144 -31.27 -7.37 13.05
CA GLY A 144 -30.56 -7.63 11.80
C GLY A 144 -29.84 -6.40 11.28
N MET A 145 -28.70 -6.63 10.64
CA MET A 145 -27.81 -5.61 10.12
C MET A 145 -27.47 -5.86 8.66
N ILE A 146 -27.06 -4.81 7.95
CA ILE A 146 -26.68 -4.88 6.55
C ILE A 146 -25.34 -4.19 6.34
N VAL A 147 -24.42 -4.85 5.65
CA VAL A 147 -23.20 -4.26 5.09
C VAL A 147 -23.30 -4.33 3.58
N VAL A 148 -23.03 -3.24 2.89
CA VAL A 148 -22.97 -3.21 1.42
C VAL A 148 -21.52 -3.02 1.00
N GLU A 149 -21.00 -3.89 0.14
CA GLU A 149 -19.65 -3.82 -0.41
C GLU A 149 -19.70 -3.55 -1.92
N MET A 150 -19.04 -2.47 -2.38
CA MET A 150 -19.04 -2.09 -3.79
C MET A 150 -17.70 -1.45 -4.25
N PRO A 151 -17.33 -1.63 -5.54
CA PRO A 151 -16.03 -1.19 -6.04
C PRO A 151 -15.96 0.19 -6.68
N PHE A 152 -17.09 0.87 -6.81
CA PHE A 152 -17.19 2.17 -7.47
C PHE A 152 -17.69 3.22 -6.49
N ASP A 153 -17.31 4.47 -6.73
CA ASP A 153 -17.76 5.60 -5.93
C ASP A 153 -19.24 5.91 -6.21
N ASN A 154 -19.96 6.27 -5.17
CA ASN A 154 -21.33 6.76 -5.26
C ASN A 154 -21.56 7.82 -4.18
N ASP A 155 -22.40 8.80 -4.48
CA ASP A 155 -22.76 9.81 -3.49
C ASP A 155 -23.74 9.22 -2.47
N ILE A 156 -23.18 8.87 -1.32
CA ILE A 156 -23.91 8.30 -0.19
C ILE A 156 -24.39 9.39 0.78
N SER A 157 -23.94 10.64 0.62
CA SER A 157 -24.19 11.73 1.58
C SER A 157 -25.68 12.05 1.76
N GLN A 158 -26.48 11.81 0.72
CA GLN A 158 -27.93 11.95 0.71
C GLN A 158 -28.68 10.92 1.57
N TYR A 159 -28.04 9.82 1.97
CA TYR A 159 -28.70 8.71 2.68
C TYR A 159 -28.43 8.77 4.19
N LYS A 160 -29.45 9.17 4.97
CA LYS A 160 -29.37 9.33 6.44
C LYS A 160 -28.93 8.07 7.20
N ASN A 161 -29.30 6.88 6.71
CA ASN A 161 -29.08 5.62 7.42
C ASN A 161 -27.82 4.88 6.93
N LEU A 162 -27.23 5.33 5.82
CA LEU A 162 -26.02 4.74 5.27
C LEU A 162 -24.77 5.48 5.75
N LYS A 163 -23.69 4.74 5.99
CA LYS A 163 -22.38 5.31 6.32
C LYS A 163 -21.35 4.86 5.30
N ALA A 164 -20.88 5.78 4.48
CA ALA A 164 -19.78 5.51 3.55
C ALA A 164 -18.47 5.28 4.31
N ILE A 165 -17.78 4.18 4.00
CA ILE A 165 -16.46 3.86 4.54
C ILE A 165 -15.54 3.57 3.35
N ARG A 166 -14.58 4.46 3.14
CA ARG A 166 -13.75 4.51 1.94
C ARG A 166 -12.37 3.94 2.24
N TYR A 167 -12.04 2.81 1.62
CA TYR A 167 -10.73 2.18 1.75
C TYR A 167 -9.61 3.14 1.35
N GLU A 168 -9.78 3.79 0.20
CA GLU A 168 -8.78 4.70 -0.37
C GLU A 168 -8.45 5.90 0.53
N SER A 169 -9.41 6.41 1.31
CA SER A 169 -9.15 7.53 2.23
C SER A 169 -8.52 7.09 3.55
N LEU A 170 -8.66 5.81 3.92
CA LEU A 170 -8.20 5.31 5.21
C LEU A 170 -6.81 4.69 5.11
N ILE A 171 -6.53 3.94 4.05
CA ILE A 171 -5.21 3.33 3.85
C ILE A 171 -4.19 4.38 3.43
N ARG A 172 -3.13 4.49 4.25
CA ARG A 172 -2.00 5.40 4.03
C ARG A 172 -0.80 4.64 3.48
N ASP A 173 -0.04 5.27 2.59
CA ASP A 173 1.13 4.65 1.95
C ASP A 173 2.19 4.23 2.99
N TYR A 174 2.41 5.05 4.02
CA TYR A 174 3.32 4.73 5.12
C TYR A 174 2.94 3.43 5.86
N SER A 175 1.65 3.10 5.94
CA SER A 175 1.21 1.86 6.60
C SER A 175 1.63 0.61 5.82
N VAL A 176 1.63 0.69 4.49
CA VAL A 176 2.15 -0.41 3.66
C VAL A 176 3.65 -0.55 3.87
N GLN A 177 4.39 0.55 3.87
CA GLN A 177 5.83 0.50 4.14
C GLN A 177 6.15 -0.10 5.51
N LEU A 178 5.46 0.33 6.58
CA LEU A 178 5.64 -0.20 7.93
C LEU A 178 5.33 -1.71 8.00
N PHE A 179 4.26 -2.14 7.35
CA PHE A 179 3.91 -3.55 7.27
C PHE A 179 4.99 -4.36 6.53
N ILE A 180 5.51 -3.86 5.41
CA ILE A 180 6.58 -4.54 4.69
C ILE A 180 7.89 -4.56 5.49
N GLU A 181 8.18 -3.52 6.25
CA GLU A 181 9.32 -3.52 7.18
C GLU A 181 9.20 -4.62 8.23
N TYR A 182 7.99 -4.84 8.77
CA TYR A 182 7.68 -5.95 9.68
C TYR A 182 7.87 -7.32 9.00
N VAL A 183 7.37 -7.49 7.78
CA VAL A 183 7.54 -8.75 7.01
C VAL A 183 9.03 -9.04 6.71
N LEU A 184 9.81 -8.00 6.42
CA LEU A 184 11.24 -8.14 6.10
C LEU A 184 12.12 -8.37 7.34
N ASP A 185 11.67 -7.99 8.53
CA ASP A 185 12.41 -8.21 9.78
C ASP A 185 12.63 -9.72 10.04
N ASP A 186 11.62 -10.54 9.74
CA ASP A 186 11.67 -12.00 9.84
C ASP A 186 12.68 -12.65 8.88
N LYS A 187 13.19 -11.91 7.89
CA LYS A 187 14.15 -12.40 6.88
C LYS A 187 15.61 -12.14 7.24
N GLY A 188 15.89 -11.46 8.35
CA GLY A 188 17.26 -11.17 8.80
C GLY A 188 17.99 -10.12 7.95
N TYR A 189 17.26 -9.28 7.21
CA TYR A 189 17.88 -8.14 6.52
C TYR A 189 18.38 -7.09 7.52
N ASP A 190 19.57 -6.55 7.28
CA ASP A 190 20.05 -5.39 8.02
C ASP A 190 19.16 -4.16 7.79
N LYS A 191 19.36 -3.15 8.63
CA LYS A 191 18.52 -1.94 8.64
C LYS A 191 18.51 -1.20 7.30
N ARG A 192 19.64 -1.14 6.57
CA ARG A 192 19.74 -0.41 5.29
C ARG A 192 18.98 -1.14 4.20
N TRP A 193 19.17 -2.45 4.09
CA TRP A 193 18.44 -3.27 3.13
C TRP A 193 16.95 -3.30 3.43
N ARG A 194 16.57 -3.46 4.70
CA ARG A 194 15.17 -3.48 5.10
C ARG A 194 14.47 -2.17 4.75
N HIS A 195 15.11 -1.03 5.01
CA HIS A 195 14.57 0.28 4.67
C HIS A 195 14.48 0.47 3.14
N TYR A 196 15.51 0.06 2.39
CA TYR A 196 15.50 0.13 0.93
C TYR A 196 14.39 -0.72 0.31
N LEU A 197 14.30 -2.00 0.73
CA LEU A 197 13.32 -2.93 0.21
C LEU A 197 11.90 -2.56 0.63
N SER A 198 11.68 -2.11 1.87
CA SER A 198 10.35 -1.67 2.30
C SER A 198 9.87 -0.48 1.48
N MET A 199 10.76 0.49 1.20
CA MET A 199 10.44 1.62 0.35
C MET A 199 10.21 1.23 -1.12
N LEU A 200 11.07 0.36 -1.67
CA LEU A 200 10.94 -0.11 -3.06
C LEU A 200 9.61 -0.83 -3.27
N ILE A 201 9.30 -1.80 -2.40
CA ILE A 201 8.11 -2.63 -2.51
C ILE A 201 6.84 -1.79 -2.29
N SER A 202 6.81 -0.93 -1.26
CA SER A 202 5.64 -0.09 -0.98
C SER A 202 5.38 0.93 -2.10
N THR A 203 6.43 1.51 -2.68
CA THR A 203 6.32 2.44 -3.80
C THR A 203 5.79 1.74 -5.05
N LEU A 204 6.27 0.53 -5.34
CA LEU A 204 5.82 -0.25 -6.50
C LEU A 204 4.36 -0.70 -6.35
N CYS A 205 4.01 -1.27 -5.20
CA CYS A 205 2.71 -1.91 -4.98
C CYS A 205 1.63 -0.94 -4.51
N LYS A 206 2.00 0.25 -4.04
CA LYS A 206 1.10 1.25 -3.46
C LYS A 206 0.25 0.60 -2.36
N LYS A 207 -1.08 0.62 -2.49
CA LYS A 207 -2.03 0.07 -1.52
C LYS A 207 -2.31 -1.41 -1.69
N ASP A 208 -1.67 -2.06 -2.66
CA ASP A 208 -1.76 -3.50 -2.86
C ASP A 208 -0.79 -4.25 -1.94
N VAL A 209 -1.19 -4.37 -0.67
CA VAL A 209 -0.33 -5.01 0.34
C VAL A 209 -0.13 -6.51 0.09
N GLU A 210 -1.03 -7.16 -0.65
CA GLU A 210 -0.94 -8.60 -0.91
C GLU A 210 0.18 -8.91 -1.90
N ILE A 211 0.29 -8.13 -2.98
CA ILE A 211 1.44 -8.22 -3.89
C ILE A 211 2.73 -7.77 -3.19
N ALA A 212 2.64 -6.71 -2.37
CA ALA A 212 3.77 -6.22 -1.60
C ALA A 212 4.33 -7.30 -0.64
N CYS A 213 3.44 -7.98 0.09
CA CYS A 213 3.79 -9.07 1.00
C CYS A 213 4.44 -10.22 0.25
N MET A 214 3.87 -10.62 -0.89
CA MET A 214 4.42 -11.69 -1.72
C MET A 214 5.85 -11.37 -2.20
N LEU A 215 6.10 -10.13 -2.65
CA LEU A 215 7.45 -9.68 -3.01
C LEU A 215 8.42 -9.77 -1.83
N ALA A 216 7.99 -9.36 -0.64
CA ALA A 216 8.83 -9.38 0.56
C ALA A 216 9.10 -10.81 1.08
N GLN A 217 8.14 -11.72 0.94
CA GLN A 217 8.22 -13.07 1.48
C GLN A 217 8.92 -14.06 0.55
N ASP A 218 8.51 -14.07 -0.72
CA ASP A 218 8.83 -15.16 -1.65
C ASP A 218 10.11 -14.88 -2.44
N TYR A 219 10.56 -13.62 -2.49
CA TYR A 219 11.70 -13.20 -3.29
C TYR A 219 12.86 -12.70 -2.44
N LYS A 220 14.05 -13.26 -2.66
CA LYS A 220 15.30 -12.78 -2.08
C LYS A 220 15.84 -11.60 -2.88
N LEU A 221 15.20 -10.44 -2.74
CA LEU A 221 15.46 -9.23 -3.55
C LEU A 221 16.85 -8.61 -3.37
N LYS A 222 17.67 -9.10 -2.43
CA LYS A 222 19.11 -8.79 -2.38
C LYS A 222 19.89 -9.48 -3.52
N VAL A 223 19.38 -10.61 -4.02
CA VAL A 223 20.01 -11.44 -5.05
C VAL A 223 19.26 -11.38 -6.37
N CYS A 224 17.92 -11.47 -6.35
CA CYS A 224 17.12 -11.43 -7.56
C CYS A 224 16.69 -10.00 -7.91
N ARG A 225 16.51 -9.75 -9.21
CA ARG A 225 16.08 -8.44 -9.70
C ARG A 225 14.57 -8.27 -9.51
N ILE A 226 14.16 -7.07 -9.11
CA ILE A 226 12.74 -6.76 -8.88
C ILE A 226 11.88 -6.92 -10.13
N ASP A 227 12.42 -6.64 -11.32
CA ASP A 227 11.69 -6.78 -12.58
C ASP A 227 11.40 -8.25 -12.93
N GLU A 228 12.28 -9.17 -12.53
CA GLU A 228 12.05 -10.61 -12.68
C GLU A 228 10.97 -11.10 -11.72
N ALA A 229 11.05 -10.69 -10.45
CA ALA A 229 10.05 -11.02 -9.44
C ALA A 229 8.64 -10.55 -9.87
N LEU A 230 8.53 -9.30 -10.33
CA LEU A 230 7.28 -8.74 -10.83
C LEU A 230 6.74 -9.47 -12.06
N ARG A 231 7.61 -9.88 -13.01
CA ARG A 231 7.20 -10.68 -14.17
C ARG A 231 6.61 -12.02 -13.73
N ASN A 232 7.24 -12.71 -12.80
CA ASN A 232 6.77 -13.99 -12.28
C ASN A 232 5.41 -13.87 -11.59
N ILE A 233 5.21 -12.85 -10.75
CA ILE A 233 3.90 -12.58 -10.12
C ILE A 233 2.84 -12.22 -11.16
N SER A 234 3.21 -11.46 -12.20
CA SER A 234 2.26 -11.00 -13.22
C SER A 234 1.59 -12.13 -14.02
N VAL A 235 2.25 -13.27 -14.15
CA VAL A 235 1.75 -14.47 -14.86
C VAL A 235 1.14 -15.52 -13.93
N ASP A 236 1.18 -15.29 -12.62
CA ASP A 236 0.57 -16.18 -11.64
C ASP A 236 -0.96 -16.16 -11.77
N ALA A 237 -1.55 -17.35 -11.93
CA ALA A 237 -2.98 -17.52 -12.12
C ALA A 237 -3.82 -16.94 -10.97
N ARG A 238 -3.27 -16.90 -9.74
CA ARG A 238 -3.94 -16.32 -8.56
C ARG A 238 -4.23 -14.83 -8.75
N PHE A 239 -3.40 -14.13 -9.52
CA PHE A 239 -3.51 -12.69 -9.76
C PHE A 239 -3.96 -12.35 -11.18
N ALA A 240 -4.47 -13.32 -11.94
CA ALA A 240 -4.88 -13.11 -13.34
C ALA A 240 -5.93 -11.99 -13.49
N ARG A 241 -6.85 -11.86 -12.51
CA ARG A 241 -7.90 -10.83 -12.50
C ARG A 241 -7.50 -9.54 -11.80
N ARG A 242 -6.29 -9.48 -11.23
CA ARG A 242 -5.79 -8.34 -10.46
C ARG A 242 -5.09 -7.33 -11.37
N GLY A 243 -5.09 -6.05 -11.02
CA GLY A 243 -4.47 -4.98 -11.82
C GLY A 243 -5.45 -4.33 -12.78
N CYS A 244 -6.66 -4.06 -12.29
CA CYS A 244 -7.71 -3.37 -13.03
C CYS A 244 -7.38 -1.89 -13.28
N SER A 245 -6.61 -1.26 -12.38
CA SER A 245 -6.15 0.12 -12.55
C SER A 245 -4.94 0.22 -13.49
N GLU A 246 -4.91 1.24 -14.34
CA GLU A 246 -3.80 1.51 -15.27
C GLU A 246 -2.45 1.73 -14.56
N ASP A 247 -2.50 2.18 -13.31
CA ASP A 247 -1.31 2.46 -12.50
C ASP A 247 -0.98 1.34 -11.51
N HIS A 248 -1.68 0.21 -11.57
CA HIS A 248 -1.38 -0.96 -10.76
C HIS A 248 -0.13 -1.68 -11.30
N ILE A 249 0.77 -2.12 -10.40
CA ILE A 249 2.07 -2.68 -10.82
C ILE A 249 1.96 -3.86 -11.78
N LEU A 250 1.05 -4.81 -11.54
CA LEU A 250 0.85 -5.94 -12.46
C LEU A 250 0.29 -5.52 -13.83
N ASN A 251 -0.51 -4.44 -13.88
CA ASN A 251 -0.99 -3.88 -15.14
C ASN A 251 0.18 -3.29 -15.93
N LEU A 252 1.04 -2.51 -15.26
CA LEU A 252 2.23 -1.91 -15.84
C LEU A 252 3.17 -2.99 -16.41
N VAL A 253 3.39 -4.09 -15.68
CA VAL A 253 4.25 -5.21 -16.12
C VAL A 253 3.66 -5.89 -17.36
N ARG A 254 2.38 -6.27 -17.32
CA ARG A 254 1.71 -6.97 -18.43
C ARG A 254 1.67 -6.13 -19.70
N ASN A 255 1.47 -4.82 -19.56
CA ASN A 255 1.45 -3.87 -20.67
C ASN A 255 2.82 -3.29 -21.02
N LYS A 256 3.91 -3.87 -20.49
CA LYS A 256 5.30 -3.49 -20.76
C LYS A 256 5.56 -1.99 -20.60
N ARG A 257 4.94 -1.35 -19.61
CA ARG A 257 5.09 0.08 -19.30
C ARG A 257 6.35 0.31 -18.47
N THR A 258 7.50 -0.07 -19.01
CA THR A 258 8.80 -0.05 -18.31
C THR A 258 9.15 1.33 -17.78
N GLU A 259 8.93 2.40 -18.54
CA GLU A 259 9.22 3.77 -18.08
C GLU A 259 8.45 4.16 -16.81
N LYS A 260 7.19 3.73 -16.67
CA LYS A 260 6.41 3.98 -15.44
C LYS A 260 6.96 3.18 -14.26
N ILE A 261 7.39 1.94 -14.50
CA ILE A 261 8.00 1.09 -13.47
C ILE A 261 9.34 1.68 -13.04
N ASP A 262 10.19 2.09 -13.99
CA ASP A 262 11.49 2.70 -13.73
C ASP A 262 11.34 4.00 -12.93
N ARG A 263 10.31 4.81 -13.20
CA ARG A 263 9.99 5.99 -12.37
C ARG A 263 9.64 5.63 -10.93
N LEU A 264 8.93 4.52 -10.69
CA LEU A 264 8.61 4.05 -9.33
C LEU A 264 9.86 3.54 -8.61
N ILE A 265 10.71 2.77 -9.31
CA ILE A 265 12.00 2.30 -8.78
C ILE A 265 12.91 3.50 -8.45
N TRP A 266 13.01 4.45 -9.38
CA TRP A 266 13.77 5.69 -9.20
C TRP A 266 13.27 6.48 -7.99
N THR A 267 11.95 6.62 -7.82
CA THR A 267 11.35 7.32 -6.68
C THR A 267 11.79 6.69 -5.36
N ALA A 268 11.74 5.36 -5.25
CA ALA A 268 12.19 4.65 -4.05
C ALA A 268 13.71 4.79 -3.83
N GLN A 269 14.50 4.67 -4.89
CA GLN A 269 15.95 4.84 -4.83
C GLN A 269 16.34 6.27 -4.40
N MET A 270 15.68 7.28 -4.93
CA MET A 270 15.87 8.68 -4.52
C MET A 270 15.59 8.89 -3.03
N GLN A 271 14.50 8.33 -2.51
CA GLN A 271 14.11 8.51 -1.11
C GLN A 271 15.06 7.83 -0.11
N VAL A 272 15.77 6.78 -0.54
CA VAL A 272 16.63 5.98 0.36
C VAL A 272 18.11 6.19 0.12
N LEU A 273 18.56 6.11 -1.14
CA LEU A 273 19.98 6.14 -1.47
C LEU A 273 20.55 7.54 -1.37
N PHE A 274 19.76 8.57 -1.70
CA PHE A 274 20.21 9.96 -1.65
C PHE A 274 20.58 10.39 -0.22
N PRO A 275 19.73 10.17 0.81
CA PRO A 275 20.11 10.45 2.19
C PRO A 275 21.34 9.64 2.66
N ILE A 276 21.46 8.37 2.26
CA ILE A 276 22.62 7.54 2.62
C ILE A 276 23.91 8.14 2.06
N MET A 277 23.93 8.48 0.78
CA MET A 277 25.09 9.10 0.13
C MET A 277 25.42 10.47 0.72
N GLU A 278 24.41 11.25 1.09
CA GLU A 278 24.62 12.59 1.67
C GLU A 278 25.21 12.53 3.08
N ILE A 279 24.71 11.62 3.93
CA ILE A 279 25.30 11.38 5.25
C ILE A 279 26.76 10.94 5.11
N GLU A 280 27.06 10.06 4.16
CA GLU A 280 28.42 9.61 3.93
C GLU A 280 29.31 10.72 3.36
N ARG A 281 28.79 11.56 2.46
CA ARG A 281 29.49 12.76 1.94
C ARG A 281 29.91 13.69 3.08
N ILE A 282 29.02 13.93 4.05
CA ILE A 282 29.32 14.75 5.23
C ILE A 282 30.50 14.16 6.00
N LYS A 283 30.49 12.84 6.27
CA LYS A 283 31.61 12.16 6.95
C LYS A 283 32.93 12.28 6.20
N TRP A 284 32.90 12.24 4.86
CA TRP A 284 34.07 12.49 4.02
C TRP A 284 34.60 13.92 4.20
N VAL A 285 33.71 14.92 4.19
CA VAL A 285 34.09 16.32 4.40
C VAL A 285 34.68 16.54 5.79
N GLU A 286 34.05 15.98 6.83
CA GLU A 286 34.53 16.09 8.21
C GLU A 286 35.92 15.47 8.37
N ARG A 287 36.15 14.30 7.76
CA ARG A 287 37.43 13.61 7.83
C ARG A 287 38.58 14.38 7.18
N TYR A 288 38.34 14.93 5.98
CA TYR A 288 39.36 15.64 5.21
C TYR A 288 39.20 17.15 5.28
N TRP A 289 38.64 17.65 6.39
CA TRP A 289 38.25 19.04 6.54
C TRP A 289 39.42 20.00 6.28
N ALA A 290 40.59 19.72 6.87
CA ALA A 290 41.76 20.57 6.77
C ALA A 290 42.30 20.62 5.34
N GLU A 291 42.34 19.47 4.67
CA GLU A 291 42.82 19.32 3.30
C GLU A 291 41.88 20.01 2.31
N ILE A 292 40.57 19.79 2.42
CA ILE A 292 39.57 20.45 1.57
C ILE A 292 39.65 21.97 1.76
N LYS A 293 39.70 22.45 3.00
CA LYS A 293 39.81 23.88 3.32
C LYS A 293 41.08 24.49 2.74
N SER A 294 42.22 23.81 2.89
CA SER A 294 43.49 24.27 2.31
C SER A 294 43.41 24.38 0.79
N VAL A 295 42.79 23.42 0.10
CA VAL A 295 42.62 23.48 -1.36
C VAL A 295 41.68 24.64 -1.76
N ILE A 296 40.60 24.88 -1.01
CA ILE A 296 39.70 26.02 -1.23
C ILE A 296 40.47 27.34 -1.14
N GLU A 297 41.27 27.53 -0.09
CA GLU A 297 42.00 28.77 0.16
C GLU A 297 43.17 29.00 -0.81
N THR A 298 43.82 27.93 -1.28
CA THR A 298 45.06 28.04 -2.07
C THR A 298 44.85 27.94 -3.58
N ARG A 299 43.96 27.06 -4.03
CA ARG A 299 43.74 26.78 -5.46
C ARG A 299 42.40 27.33 -5.95
N GLY A 300 41.48 27.58 -5.03
CA GLY A 300 40.08 27.82 -5.34
C GLY A 300 39.41 26.54 -5.85
N ILE A 301 38.16 26.34 -5.45
CA ILE A 301 37.30 25.27 -5.99
C ILE A 301 35.97 25.86 -6.39
N THR A 302 35.42 25.49 -7.54
CA THR A 302 34.07 25.89 -7.95
C THR A 302 33.02 24.81 -7.70
N VAL A 303 31.76 25.24 -7.59
CA VAL A 303 30.60 24.34 -7.58
C VAL A 303 30.51 23.59 -8.92
N VAL A 304 30.14 22.31 -8.87
CA VAL A 304 29.99 21.47 -10.08
C VAL A 304 28.96 22.11 -11.02
N GLY A 305 29.40 22.45 -12.24
CA GLY A 305 28.53 23.03 -13.27
C GLY A 305 28.30 24.54 -13.16
N GLY A 306 29.03 25.25 -12.30
CA GLY A 306 28.95 26.72 -12.16
C GLY A 306 30.31 27.41 -12.10
N ASN A 307 30.27 28.75 -12.10
CA ASN A 307 31.44 29.63 -11.96
C ASN A 307 31.61 30.19 -10.54
N THR A 308 30.81 29.70 -9.58
CA THR A 308 30.82 30.16 -8.19
C THR A 308 31.86 29.37 -7.40
N TRP A 309 32.70 30.09 -6.66
CA TRP A 309 33.68 29.49 -5.75
C TRP A 309 33.00 28.95 -4.50
N ILE A 310 33.42 27.77 -4.07
CA ILE A 310 33.07 27.17 -2.79
C ILE A 310 33.79 27.93 -1.69
N ALA A 311 33.05 28.36 -0.67
CA ALA A 311 33.61 29.04 0.50
C ALA A 311 33.68 28.12 1.73
N ASN A 312 32.85 27.07 1.77
CA ASN A 312 32.74 26.15 2.89
C ASN A 312 33.01 24.70 2.43
N PRO A 313 33.88 23.92 3.12
CA PRO A 313 34.09 22.50 2.78
C PRO A 313 32.80 21.68 2.65
N TYR A 314 31.73 22.00 3.38
CA TYR A 314 30.44 21.31 3.25
C TYR A 314 29.75 21.49 1.89
N GLU A 315 30.11 22.50 1.11
CA GLU A 315 29.60 22.70 -0.26
C GLU A 315 30.31 21.78 -1.28
N ALA A 316 31.34 21.03 -0.85
CA ALA A 316 32.03 20.08 -1.72
C ALA A 316 31.12 18.88 -2.08
N GLU A 317 30.64 18.87 -3.32
CA GLU A 317 29.86 17.79 -3.91
C GLU A 317 30.69 16.51 -4.10
N LEU A 318 30.02 15.35 -4.14
CA LEU A 318 30.66 14.03 -4.28
C LEU A 318 31.64 13.92 -5.46
N LYS A 319 31.28 14.48 -6.62
CA LYS A 319 32.16 14.51 -7.80
C LYS A 319 33.48 15.23 -7.47
N ARG A 320 33.41 16.35 -6.76
CA ARG A 320 34.58 17.15 -6.43
C ARG A 320 35.44 16.45 -5.39
N LEU A 321 34.83 15.85 -4.38
CA LEU A 321 35.54 15.02 -3.39
C LEU A 321 36.29 13.87 -4.08
N TYR A 322 35.66 13.19 -5.05
CA TYR A 322 36.30 12.15 -5.85
C TYR A 322 37.50 12.67 -6.64
N GLU A 323 37.37 13.81 -7.33
CA GLU A 323 38.47 14.44 -8.08
C GLU A 323 39.65 14.81 -7.18
N LEU A 324 39.38 15.40 -6.01
CA LEU A 324 40.41 15.80 -5.04
C LEU A 324 41.12 14.57 -4.44
N TYR A 325 40.37 13.52 -4.10
CA TYR A 325 40.93 12.28 -3.56
C TYR A 325 41.83 11.59 -4.60
N LYS A 326 41.34 11.46 -5.84
CA LYS A 326 42.08 10.86 -6.95
C LYS A 326 43.35 11.63 -7.29
N GLY A 327 43.32 12.96 -7.17
CA GLY A 327 44.45 13.86 -7.41
C GLY A 327 45.40 14.02 -6.22
N GLU A 328 45.31 13.17 -5.19
CA GLU A 328 46.18 13.18 -3.99
C GLU A 328 46.12 14.47 -3.16
N ALA A 329 45.07 15.28 -3.37
CA ALA A 329 44.89 16.53 -2.65
C ALA A 329 44.31 16.31 -1.24
N LEU A 330 43.62 15.18 -1.00
CA LEU A 330 43.03 14.84 0.29
C LEU A 330 43.83 13.79 1.06
N ASP A 331 44.44 12.85 0.36
CA ASP A 331 45.15 11.73 0.98
C ASP A 331 46.32 11.32 0.09
N LYS A 332 47.53 11.33 0.66
CA LYS A 332 48.76 10.96 -0.04
C LYS A 332 48.95 9.45 -0.12
N GLU A 333 48.34 8.68 0.79
CA GLU A 333 48.48 7.22 0.88
C GLU A 333 47.30 6.49 0.22
N ARG A 334 46.75 7.07 -0.86
CA ARG A 334 45.58 6.63 -1.64
C ARG A 334 45.19 5.16 -1.44
N ASP A 335 44.07 4.96 -0.76
CA ASP A 335 43.41 3.66 -0.68
C ASP A 335 42.44 3.50 -1.87
N LYS A 336 42.65 2.46 -2.68
CA LYS A 336 41.81 2.14 -3.84
C LYS A 336 40.37 1.80 -3.45
N LYS A 337 40.12 1.24 -2.27
CA LYS A 337 38.76 0.92 -1.79
C LYS A 337 38.00 2.21 -1.50
N ARG A 338 38.63 3.15 -0.83
CA ARG A 338 38.14 4.51 -0.56
C ARG A 338 37.82 5.27 -1.84
N GLU A 339 38.76 5.27 -2.79
CA GLU A 339 38.55 5.88 -4.12
C GLU A 339 37.34 5.26 -4.84
N SER A 340 37.23 3.94 -4.81
CA SER A 340 36.12 3.21 -5.44
C SER A 340 34.77 3.53 -4.79
N ARG A 341 34.74 3.71 -3.46
CA ARG A 341 33.53 4.10 -2.72
C ARG A 341 33.06 5.50 -3.08
N LEU A 342 33.95 6.49 -3.11
CA LEU A 342 33.62 7.85 -3.57
C LEU A 342 33.10 7.86 -5.01
N LYS A 343 33.76 7.11 -5.90
CA LYS A 343 33.33 6.98 -7.29
C LYS A 343 31.93 6.39 -7.39
N LEU A 344 31.65 5.30 -6.67
CA LEU A 344 30.33 4.68 -6.64
C LEU A 344 29.24 5.65 -6.19
N MET A 345 29.45 6.37 -5.08
CA MET A 345 28.48 7.35 -4.59
C MET A 345 28.25 8.48 -5.60
N TYR A 346 29.31 9.01 -6.18
CA TYR A 346 29.22 10.02 -7.23
C TYR A 346 28.38 9.53 -8.42
N GLU A 347 28.68 8.34 -8.94
CA GLU A 347 27.96 7.77 -10.07
C GLU A 347 26.49 7.55 -9.73
N CYS A 348 26.18 6.92 -8.59
CA CYS A 348 24.80 6.70 -8.14
C CYS A 348 24.02 8.02 -7.99
N ARG A 349 24.61 9.04 -7.36
CA ARG A 349 23.99 10.37 -7.22
C ARG A 349 23.73 11.00 -8.59
N ASN A 350 24.64 10.84 -9.53
CA ASN A 350 24.50 11.37 -10.89
C ASN A 350 23.37 10.68 -11.66
N GLU A 351 23.28 9.34 -11.63
CA GLU A 351 22.18 8.59 -12.25
C GLU A 351 20.82 9.09 -11.73
N LEU A 352 20.70 9.13 -10.41
CA LEU A 352 19.46 9.54 -9.74
C LEU A 352 19.09 11.00 -10.05
N ALA A 353 20.06 11.91 -10.08
CA ALA A 353 19.81 13.32 -10.46
C ALA A 353 19.34 13.49 -11.91
N HIS A 354 19.69 12.56 -12.81
CA HIS A 354 19.29 12.55 -14.21
C HIS A 354 18.08 11.65 -14.50
N LEU A 355 17.29 11.29 -13.48
CA LEU A 355 16.10 10.43 -13.61
C LEU A 355 16.41 9.00 -14.09
N HIS A 356 17.62 8.51 -13.85
CA HIS A 356 18.02 7.13 -14.12
C HIS A 356 18.06 6.30 -12.84
N ILE A 357 17.70 5.02 -12.95
CA ILE A 357 17.80 4.08 -11.83
C ILE A 357 19.24 3.62 -11.64
N CYS A 358 19.67 3.48 -10.39
CA CYS A 358 20.87 2.73 -10.07
C CYS A 358 20.65 1.24 -10.39
N SER A 359 21.65 0.59 -10.99
CA SER A 359 21.59 -0.86 -11.23
C SER A 359 21.57 -1.63 -9.92
N HIS A 360 21.10 -2.88 -9.97
CA HIS A 360 21.04 -3.77 -8.80
C HIS A 360 22.39 -3.90 -8.11
N GLU A 361 23.47 -4.00 -8.89
CA GLU A 361 24.85 -4.14 -8.42
C GLU A 361 25.34 -2.87 -7.73
N LYS A 362 25.01 -1.69 -8.28
CA LYS A 362 25.33 -0.39 -7.66
C LYS A 362 24.60 -0.22 -6.33
N VAL A 363 23.31 -0.56 -6.28
CA VAL A 363 22.53 -0.54 -5.02
C VAL A 363 23.13 -1.49 -4.00
N TYR A 364 23.45 -2.72 -4.41
CA TYR A 364 24.05 -3.71 -3.53
C TYR A 364 25.36 -3.20 -2.92
N ALA A 365 26.29 -2.72 -3.75
CA ALA A 365 27.57 -2.19 -3.30
C ALA A 365 27.40 -0.97 -2.38
N LEU A 366 26.38 -0.14 -2.62
CA LEU A 366 26.12 1.05 -1.81
C LEU A 366 25.61 0.68 -0.40
N LEU A 367 24.72 -0.31 -0.32
CA LEU A 367 24.08 -0.72 0.94
C LEU A 367 24.96 -1.64 1.80
N GLU A 368 25.77 -2.52 1.19
CA GLU A 368 26.63 -3.45 1.94
C GLU A 368 27.79 -2.76 2.67
N ALA A 369 28.49 -1.85 1.99
CA ALA A 369 29.67 -1.22 2.56
C ALA A 369 29.30 0.08 3.29
N GLN A 370 29.78 0.26 4.51
CA GLN A 370 29.65 1.48 5.30
C GLN A 370 30.93 2.31 5.23
N PHE A 371 30.82 3.60 5.50
CA PHE A 371 31.96 4.50 5.55
C PHE A 371 33.04 3.98 6.50
N GLU A 372 32.62 3.48 7.66
CA GLU A 372 33.45 2.87 8.69
C GLU A 372 34.23 1.65 8.20
N ASP A 373 33.76 0.93 7.17
CA ASP A 373 34.48 -0.25 6.65
C ASP A 373 35.74 0.12 5.86
N PHE A 374 35.92 1.41 5.56
CA PHE A 374 37.05 1.93 4.80
C PHE A 374 38.08 2.64 5.68
N PHE A 375 37.86 2.74 6.98
CA PHE A 375 38.58 3.65 7.87
C PHE A 375 38.75 3.10 9.27
#